data_AF-A0A091FBX3-F1
#
_entry.id   AF-A0A091FBX3-F1
#
_cell.length_a   1.000
_cell.length_b   1.000
_cell.length_c   1.000
_cell.angle_alpha   90.00
_cell.angle_beta   90.00
_cell.angle_gamma   90.00
#
_symmetry.space_group_name_H-M   'P 1'
#
loop_
_entity.id
_entity.type
_entity.pdbx_description
1 polymer ?
#
loop_
_entity_poly.entity_id
_entity_poly.type
_entity_poly.pdbx_seq_one_letter_code
_entity_poly.pdbx_strand_id
1 'polypeptide(L)'
;MTKRIIVDPITRIEGHLRIEVEVDNNNVIKDAWSSITLWRGIETILKGRDPRDAGLIVQRFCGVCTFAHYEASILACEDAFGIKPPPNARIARNIINAAQYLTDHIMHFYHLHGLDWVDVVSALSANPAKAVEMAKAYCPNPYNCSATHYKAVQERVTKFVKSGRLGPFANAYWGNPSYKLPPEANLIILSHYLDALTVSKVSAQMMAILGGKNPHPQSLVVGGITSGMDMFDAERMGQYLFRLKEMKNFLETAYLPDVLLAATYYKDEGLKGIGGGVKNYLAYGGFPLDDDWNKLLFPRGIVKDRNLAKPMKLDEEKITEEATHSWYKDKEPQHPYKGTTEPDYTGYDANGNLKGGEKYTWCKAPRYDNKPYEVGPLARMVVGYAQGDKNIKPLIDSTLKATGLPATVLFSTLG
;
A
#
# COMPACT_ATOMS: atom_id res chain seq x y z
N MET A 1 -12.21 -16.74 30.26
CA MET A 1 -12.70 -17.32 28.99
C MET A 1 -12.27 -16.39 27.88
N THR A 2 -11.81 -16.88 26.74
CA THR A 2 -11.56 -16.04 25.56
C THR A 2 -12.82 -16.01 24.70
N LYS A 3 -13.16 -14.84 24.15
CA LYS A 3 -14.25 -14.68 23.18
C LYS A 3 -13.66 -14.62 21.78
N ARG A 4 -14.18 -15.43 20.87
CA ARG A 4 -13.81 -15.36 19.45
C ARG A 4 -14.62 -14.29 18.73
N ILE A 5 -13.94 -13.43 17.97
CA ILE A 5 -14.54 -12.40 17.13
C ILE A 5 -14.11 -12.66 15.69
N ILE A 6 -15.07 -12.64 14.78
CA ILE A 6 -14.87 -12.88 13.35
C ILE A 6 -15.19 -11.59 12.60
N VAL A 7 -14.28 -11.18 11.73
CA VAL A 7 -14.50 -10.08 10.78
C VAL A 7 -14.34 -10.63 9.36
N ASP A 8 -15.48 -10.92 8.75
CA ASP A 8 -15.59 -11.49 7.41
C ASP A 8 -16.87 -10.96 6.74
N PRO A 9 -16.77 -10.11 5.71
CA PRO A 9 -15.54 -9.70 5.03
C PRO A 9 -14.75 -8.64 5.80
N ILE A 10 -13.42 -8.64 5.63
CA ILE A 10 -12.64 -7.39 5.77
C ILE A 10 -12.95 -6.51 4.56
N THR A 11 -13.55 -5.36 4.82
CA THR A 11 -13.85 -4.35 3.78
C THR A 11 -12.72 -3.33 3.62
N ARG A 12 -12.77 -2.49 2.57
CA ARG A 12 -11.77 -1.44 2.27
C ARG A 12 -10.35 -2.01 2.05
N ILE A 13 -10.29 -3.20 1.48
CA ILE A 13 -9.08 -3.84 0.94
C ILE A 13 -9.37 -4.31 -0.49
N GLU A 14 -8.33 -4.74 -1.20
CA GLU A 14 -8.49 -5.54 -2.41
C GLU A 14 -8.66 -7.03 -2.05
N GLY A 15 -9.53 -7.73 -2.79
CA GLY A 15 -9.72 -9.17 -2.64
C GLY A 15 -10.60 -9.58 -1.45
N HIS A 16 -10.31 -10.76 -0.90
CA HIS A 16 -11.12 -11.39 0.15
C HIS A 16 -10.23 -11.85 1.31
N LEU A 17 -10.49 -11.29 2.49
CA LEU A 17 -9.79 -11.58 3.72
C LEU A 17 -10.79 -11.78 4.84
N ARG A 18 -10.52 -12.80 5.65
CA ARG A 18 -11.18 -13.09 6.92
C ARG A 18 -10.16 -12.96 8.03
N ILE A 19 -10.48 -12.17 9.05
CA ILE A 19 -9.70 -12.13 10.30
C ILE A 19 -10.53 -12.71 11.42
N GLU A 20 -9.92 -13.59 12.20
CA GLU A 20 -10.48 -14.04 13.47
C GLU A 20 -9.52 -13.71 14.60
N VAL A 21 -10.06 -13.28 15.73
CA VAL A 21 -9.28 -12.98 16.93
C VAL A 21 -9.89 -13.61 18.16
N GLU A 22 -9.03 -14.01 19.10
CA GLU A 22 -9.44 -14.34 20.46
C GLU A 22 -9.14 -13.19 21.39
N VAL A 23 -10.15 -12.79 22.16
CA VAL A 23 -10.11 -11.61 23.02
C VAL A 23 -10.34 -12.05 24.47
N ASP A 24 -9.52 -11.57 25.39
CA ASP A 24 -9.68 -11.83 26.83
C ASP A 24 -10.79 -10.98 27.48
N ASN A 25 -11.03 -11.18 28.77
CA ASN A 25 -12.03 -10.44 29.54
C ASN A 25 -11.75 -8.92 29.63
N ASN A 26 -10.53 -8.48 29.30
CA ASN A 26 -10.13 -7.07 29.30
C ASN A 26 -10.15 -6.46 27.89
N ASN A 27 -10.78 -7.13 26.92
CA ASN A 27 -10.81 -6.74 25.51
C ASN A 27 -9.43 -6.71 24.83
N VAL A 28 -8.46 -7.48 25.32
CA VAL A 28 -7.13 -7.59 24.71
C VAL A 28 -7.06 -8.82 23.81
N ILE A 29 -6.67 -8.62 22.55
CA ILE A 29 -6.42 -9.70 21.59
C ILE A 29 -5.25 -10.56 22.10
N LYS A 30 -5.45 -11.88 22.19
CA LYS A 30 -4.46 -12.88 22.58
C LYS A 30 -3.97 -13.73 21.42
N ASP A 31 -4.83 -13.95 20.44
CA ASP A 31 -4.50 -14.67 19.21
C ASP A 31 -5.24 -14.07 18.01
N ALA A 32 -4.67 -14.23 16.82
CA ALA A 32 -5.20 -13.70 15.59
C ALA A 32 -4.84 -14.59 14.40
N TRP A 33 -5.84 -14.90 13.56
CA TRP A 33 -5.66 -15.67 12.32
C TRP A 33 -6.04 -14.81 11.11
N SER A 34 -5.16 -14.81 10.11
CA SER A 34 -5.34 -14.08 8.86
C SER A 34 -5.55 -15.03 7.69
N SER A 35 -6.76 -15.07 7.15
CA SER A 35 -7.14 -15.99 6.09
C SER A 35 -7.53 -15.27 4.81
N ILE A 36 -6.68 -15.34 3.78
CA ILE A 36 -7.10 -15.07 2.40
C ILE A 36 -8.10 -16.16 1.98
N THR A 37 -9.29 -15.75 1.56
CA THR A 37 -10.43 -16.63 1.23
C THR A 37 -10.69 -16.76 -0.28
N LEU A 38 -9.77 -16.26 -1.12
CA LEU A 38 -9.82 -16.38 -2.58
C LEU A 38 -8.55 -17.03 -3.14
N TRP A 39 -8.71 -17.90 -4.14
CA TRP A 39 -7.62 -18.39 -4.99
C TRP A 39 -8.05 -18.50 -6.45
N ARG A 40 -7.14 -18.17 -7.38
CA ARG A 40 -7.39 -18.19 -8.84
C ARG A 40 -6.44 -19.08 -9.64
N GLY A 41 -5.30 -19.49 -9.06
CA GLY A 41 -4.35 -20.39 -9.73
C GLY A 41 -3.56 -19.79 -10.89
N ILE A 42 -3.15 -18.52 -10.82
CA ILE A 42 -2.34 -17.86 -11.85
C ILE A 42 -1.06 -18.67 -12.19
N GLU A 43 -0.38 -19.23 -11.20
CA GLU A 43 0.84 -20.04 -11.39
C GLU A 43 0.55 -21.31 -12.21
N THR A 44 -0.61 -21.95 -11.99
CA THR A 44 -1.06 -23.09 -12.78
C THR A 44 -1.42 -22.67 -14.20
N ILE A 45 -2.13 -21.54 -14.34
CA ILE A 45 -2.56 -21.01 -15.63
C ILE A 45 -1.37 -20.70 -16.54
N LEU A 46 -0.23 -20.26 -15.99
CA LEU A 46 0.97 -19.93 -16.76
C LEU A 46 1.71 -21.14 -17.36
N LYS A 47 1.51 -22.35 -16.84
CA LYS A 47 2.22 -23.54 -17.33
C LYS A 47 1.95 -23.77 -18.82
N GLY A 48 3.02 -23.96 -19.60
CA GLY A 48 2.95 -24.21 -21.04
C GLY A 48 2.64 -22.99 -21.91
N ARG A 49 2.56 -21.78 -21.32
CA ARG A 49 2.35 -20.54 -22.09
C ARG A 49 3.67 -19.97 -22.59
N ASP A 50 3.59 -19.15 -23.65
CA ASP A 50 4.73 -18.39 -24.12
C ASP A 50 5.18 -17.38 -23.05
N PRO A 51 6.47 -17.36 -22.67
CA PRO A 51 6.98 -16.40 -21.68
C PRO A 51 6.69 -14.93 -22.05
N ARG A 52 6.61 -14.60 -23.34
CA ARG A 52 6.31 -13.23 -23.80
C ARG A 52 4.89 -12.79 -23.46
N ASP A 53 3.95 -13.73 -23.32
CA ASP A 53 2.57 -13.47 -22.95
C ASP A 53 2.36 -13.47 -21.42
N ALA A 54 3.32 -13.99 -20.65
CA ALA A 54 3.19 -14.18 -19.21
C ALA A 54 2.83 -12.86 -18.49
N GLY A 55 3.48 -11.76 -18.86
CA GLY A 55 3.23 -10.43 -18.30
C GLY A 55 1.79 -9.93 -18.50
N LEU A 56 1.20 -10.23 -19.66
CA LEU A 56 -0.21 -9.92 -19.94
C LEU A 56 -1.15 -10.74 -19.06
N ILE A 57 -0.79 -11.95 -18.69
CA ILE A 57 -1.64 -12.81 -17.87
C ILE A 57 -1.51 -12.44 -16.40
N VAL A 58 -0.29 -12.33 -15.88
CA VAL A 58 -0.07 -12.06 -14.45
C VAL A 58 -0.47 -10.67 -14.03
N GLN A 59 -0.49 -9.68 -14.93
CA GLN A 59 -0.98 -8.34 -14.55
C GLN A 59 -2.46 -8.37 -14.12
N ARG A 60 -3.24 -9.38 -14.56
CA ARG A 60 -4.62 -9.60 -14.10
C ARG A 60 -4.69 -10.21 -12.70
N PHE A 61 -3.55 -10.49 -12.07
CA PHE A 61 -3.51 -10.86 -10.66
C PHE A 61 -4.10 -9.73 -9.82
N CYS A 62 -3.82 -8.45 -10.09
CA CYS A 62 -4.43 -7.36 -9.32
C CYS A 62 -4.71 -6.13 -10.19
N GLY A 63 -5.92 -5.57 -10.05
CA GLY A 63 -6.31 -4.32 -10.72
C GLY A 63 -5.89 -3.05 -9.98
N VAL A 64 -5.49 -3.15 -8.71
CA VAL A 64 -5.02 -2.02 -7.89
C VAL A 64 -3.53 -1.80 -8.13
N CYS A 65 -2.66 -2.76 -7.78
CA CYS A 65 -1.23 -2.71 -8.07
C CYS A 65 -0.90 -3.16 -9.51
N THR A 66 -1.66 -2.62 -10.46
CA THR A 66 -1.88 -3.12 -11.83
C THR A 66 -0.65 -3.29 -12.75
N PHE A 67 0.45 -2.63 -12.44
CA PHE A 67 1.72 -2.64 -13.15
C PHE A 67 2.73 -3.62 -12.56
N ALA A 68 2.69 -3.86 -11.24
CA ALA A 68 3.78 -4.51 -10.50
C ALA A 68 4.00 -5.96 -10.97
N HIS A 69 2.91 -6.72 -11.16
CA HIS A 69 3.00 -8.08 -11.69
C HIS A 69 3.46 -8.11 -13.15
N TYR A 70 3.05 -7.12 -13.96
CA TYR A 70 3.48 -7.03 -15.35
C TYR A 70 5.00 -6.80 -15.43
N GLU A 71 5.51 -5.82 -14.69
CA GLU A 71 6.93 -5.51 -14.62
C GLU A 71 7.73 -6.71 -14.10
N ALA A 72 7.32 -7.31 -12.98
CA ALA A 72 8.02 -8.46 -12.41
C ALA A 72 8.12 -9.63 -13.40
N SER A 73 7.05 -9.93 -14.15
CA SER A 73 7.09 -10.99 -15.16
C SER A 73 7.98 -10.65 -16.35
N ILE A 74 8.01 -9.39 -16.78
CA ILE A 74 8.87 -8.96 -17.90
C ILE A 74 10.33 -9.02 -17.49
N LEU A 75 10.67 -8.54 -16.29
CA LEU A 75 12.01 -8.62 -15.72
C LEU A 75 12.46 -10.08 -15.55
N ALA A 76 11.58 -10.96 -15.05
CA ALA A 76 11.89 -12.38 -14.91
C ALA A 76 12.16 -13.06 -16.27
N CYS A 77 11.41 -12.70 -17.33
CA CYS A 77 11.66 -13.21 -18.66
C CYS A 77 12.98 -12.66 -19.24
N GLU A 78 13.23 -11.36 -19.07
CA GLU A 78 14.47 -10.72 -19.53
C GLU A 78 15.70 -11.34 -18.87
N ASP A 79 15.64 -11.60 -17.56
CA ASP A 79 16.70 -12.29 -16.82
C ASP A 79 16.91 -13.72 -17.34
N ALA A 80 15.83 -14.50 -17.49
CA ALA A 80 15.89 -15.88 -17.98
C ALA A 80 16.49 -16.01 -19.40
N PHE A 81 16.28 -15.01 -20.26
CA PHE A 81 16.81 -14.99 -21.63
C PHE A 81 18.10 -14.16 -21.79
N GLY A 82 18.61 -13.54 -20.72
CA GLY A 82 19.79 -12.67 -20.79
C GLY A 82 19.59 -11.41 -21.64
N ILE A 83 18.35 -10.90 -21.71
CA ILE A 83 17.98 -9.73 -22.52
C ILE A 83 18.17 -8.46 -21.69
N LYS A 84 18.97 -7.52 -22.20
CA LYS A 84 19.06 -6.16 -21.65
C LYS A 84 18.23 -5.20 -22.50
N PRO A 85 17.14 -4.62 -21.98
CA PRO A 85 16.37 -3.63 -22.71
C PRO A 85 17.17 -2.32 -22.87
N PRO A 86 16.83 -1.45 -23.84
CA PRO A 86 17.49 -0.15 -23.97
C PRO A 86 17.21 0.75 -22.76
N PRO A 87 18.11 1.67 -22.40
CA PRO A 87 17.97 2.53 -21.20
C PRO A 87 16.64 3.30 -21.13
N ASN A 88 16.14 3.75 -22.30
CA ASN A 88 14.87 4.46 -22.38
C ASN A 88 13.67 3.60 -21.98
N ALA A 89 13.71 2.28 -22.24
CA ALA A 89 12.65 1.38 -21.79
C ALA A 89 12.62 1.26 -20.26
N ARG A 90 13.78 1.17 -19.60
CA ARG A 90 13.87 1.21 -18.13
C ARG A 90 13.29 2.51 -17.57
N ILE A 91 13.66 3.65 -18.15
CA ILE A 91 13.15 4.96 -17.73
C ILE A 91 11.62 5.02 -17.90
N ALA A 92 11.09 4.60 -19.06
CA ALA A 92 9.65 4.59 -19.30
C ALA A 92 8.89 3.66 -18.32
N ARG A 93 9.42 2.46 -18.05
CA ARG A 93 8.86 1.54 -17.05
C ARG A 93 8.85 2.17 -15.66
N ASN A 94 9.95 2.80 -15.23
CA ASN A 94 10.02 3.52 -13.96
C ASN A 94 8.99 4.65 -13.88
N ILE A 95 8.79 5.41 -14.98
CA ILE A 95 7.82 6.50 -15.03
C ILE A 95 6.39 5.97 -14.87
N ILE A 96 6.03 4.87 -15.56
CA ILE A 96 4.72 4.22 -15.42
C ILE A 96 4.55 3.67 -13.99
N ASN A 97 5.57 3.00 -13.46
CA ASN A 97 5.56 2.48 -12.09
C ASN A 97 5.39 3.60 -11.06
N ALA A 98 6.06 4.74 -11.26
CA ALA A 98 5.96 5.89 -10.36
C ALA A 98 4.53 6.46 -10.36
N ALA A 99 3.89 6.57 -11.52
CA ALA A 99 2.49 7.00 -11.61
C ALA A 99 1.57 6.06 -10.82
N GLN A 100 1.76 4.73 -10.92
CA GLN A 100 1.02 3.78 -10.09
C GLN A 100 1.34 3.97 -8.60
N TYR A 101 2.62 4.03 -8.22
CA TYR A 101 3.06 4.14 -6.83
C TYR A 101 2.44 5.35 -6.13
N LEU A 102 2.41 6.50 -6.81
CA LEU A 102 1.77 7.71 -6.29
C LEU A 102 0.25 7.54 -6.19
N THR A 103 -0.38 6.90 -7.18
CA THR A 103 -1.84 6.65 -7.17
C THR A 103 -2.25 5.76 -6.02
N ASP A 104 -1.58 4.62 -5.89
CA ASP A 104 -1.94 3.56 -4.95
C ASP A 104 -1.89 4.10 -3.53
N HIS A 105 -0.82 4.83 -3.17
CA HIS A 105 -0.67 5.40 -1.83
C HIS A 105 -1.71 6.48 -1.51
N ILE A 106 -2.03 7.37 -2.46
CA ILE A 106 -3.09 8.37 -2.28
C ILE A 106 -4.44 7.67 -2.09
N MET A 107 -4.76 6.72 -2.97
CA MET A 107 -6.05 6.04 -2.96
C MET A 107 -6.20 5.17 -1.71
N HIS A 108 -5.14 4.48 -1.32
CA HIS A 108 -5.09 3.71 -0.08
C HIS A 108 -5.35 4.62 1.12
N PHE A 109 -4.62 5.72 1.27
CA PHE A 109 -4.79 6.59 2.43
C PHE A 109 -6.20 7.18 2.51
N TYR A 110 -6.74 7.73 1.44
CA TYR A 110 -8.06 8.37 1.54
C TYR A 110 -9.20 7.35 1.52
N HIS A 111 -9.25 6.45 0.54
CA HIS A 111 -10.45 5.66 0.26
C HIS A 111 -10.49 4.30 0.94
N LEU A 112 -9.33 3.77 1.36
CA LEU A 112 -9.25 2.48 2.04
C LEU A 112 -9.01 2.69 3.53
N HIS A 113 -7.92 3.36 3.91
CA HIS A 113 -7.46 3.46 5.29
C HIS A 113 -8.06 4.67 6.04
N GLY A 114 -8.34 5.78 5.35
CA GLY A 114 -8.62 7.08 5.97
C GLY A 114 -9.84 7.07 6.90
N LEU A 115 -10.86 6.28 6.56
CA LEU A 115 -12.08 6.17 7.36
C LEU A 115 -11.89 5.37 8.67
N ASP A 116 -10.73 4.75 8.90
CA ASP A 116 -10.35 4.24 10.22
C ASP A 116 -9.92 5.35 11.18
N TRP A 117 -9.52 6.51 10.65
CA TRP A 117 -8.99 7.64 11.40
C TRP A 117 -9.92 8.84 11.45
N VAL A 118 -10.74 9.00 10.41
CA VAL A 118 -11.62 10.16 10.18
C VAL A 118 -13.06 9.80 10.50
N ASP A 119 -13.67 10.54 11.42
CA ASP A 119 -15.09 10.46 11.71
C ASP A 119 -15.88 11.45 10.83
N VAL A 120 -16.58 10.89 9.83
CA VAL A 120 -17.38 11.66 8.86
C VAL A 120 -18.55 12.39 9.51
N VAL A 121 -19.13 11.85 10.58
CA VAL A 121 -20.24 12.49 11.30
C VAL A 121 -19.70 13.66 12.13
N SER A 122 -18.56 13.47 12.80
CA SER A 122 -17.88 14.53 13.55
C SER A 122 -17.55 15.74 12.66
N ALA A 123 -17.11 15.53 11.42
CA ALA A 123 -16.82 16.59 10.44
C ALA A 123 -17.99 17.56 10.21
N LEU A 124 -19.24 17.11 10.37
CA LEU A 124 -20.43 17.95 10.16
C LEU A 124 -20.62 19.02 11.23
N SER A 125 -19.95 18.87 12.37
CA SER A 125 -19.98 19.83 13.48
C SER A 125 -18.83 20.84 13.46
N ALA A 126 -17.90 20.69 12.51
CA ALA A 126 -16.70 21.51 12.45
C ALA A 126 -16.98 22.99 12.14
N ASN A 127 -16.12 23.88 12.61
CA ASN A 127 -16.11 25.28 12.19
C ASN A 127 -15.19 25.47 10.97
N PRO A 128 -15.72 25.85 9.78
CA PRO A 128 -14.92 26.01 8.57
C PRO A 128 -13.76 27.01 8.68
N ALA A 129 -13.91 28.09 9.45
CA ALA A 129 -12.84 29.07 9.63
C ALA A 129 -11.68 28.49 10.45
N LYS A 130 -11.99 27.75 11.52
CA LYS A 130 -10.99 27.04 12.33
C LYS A 130 -10.32 25.91 11.54
N ALA A 131 -11.06 25.23 10.67
CA ALA A 131 -10.49 24.23 9.76
C ALA A 131 -9.46 24.86 8.80
N VAL A 132 -9.70 26.09 8.30
CA VAL A 132 -8.70 26.82 7.50
C VAL A 132 -7.45 27.13 8.31
N GLU A 133 -7.59 27.65 9.53
CA GLU A 133 -6.46 27.95 10.42
C GLU A 133 -5.65 26.68 10.72
N MET A 134 -6.34 25.58 11.02
CA MET A 134 -5.71 24.29 11.30
C MET A 134 -4.96 23.75 10.08
N ALA A 135 -5.57 23.73 8.89
CA ALA A 135 -4.90 23.28 7.67
C ALA A 135 -3.64 24.11 7.39
N LYS A 136 -3.71 25.43 7.59
CA LYS A 136 -2.57 26.35 7.40
C LYS A 136 -1.42 26.12 8.37
N ALA A 137 -1.66 25.51 9.53
CA ALA A 137 -0.61 25.15 10.47
C ALA A 137 0.27 24.00 9.97
N TYR A 138 -0.24 23.15 9.07
CA TYR A 138 0.48 22.00 8.50
C TYR A 138 1.00 22.26 7.08
N CYS A 139 0.35 23.15 6.33
CA CYS A 139 0.80 23.55 5.00
C CYS A 139 0.50 25.05 4.76
N PRO A 140 1.47 25.90 4.36
CA PRO A 140 1.19 27.31 4.11
C PRO A 140 0.10 27.57 3.06
N ASN A 141 0.02 26.70 2.06
CA ASN A 141 -0.95 26.77 0.96
C ASN A 141 -1.69 25.43 0.80
N PRO A 142 -2.60 25.06 1.72
CA PRO A 142 -3.25 23.76 1.65
C PRO A 142 -4.22 23.67 0.46
N TYR A 143 -4.41 22.44 -0.03
CA TYR A 143 -5.27 22.16 -1.18
C TYR A 143 -6.73 22.57 -0.89
N ASN A 144 -7.37 23.27 -1.85
CA ASN A 144 -8.78 23.71 -1.75
C ASN A 144 -9.18 24.34 -0.38
N CYS A 145 -8.27 25.06 0.27
CA CYS A 145 -8.47 25.53 1.64
C CYS A 145 -9.13 26.91 1.69
N SER A 146 -10.46 26.93 1.90
CA SER A 146 -11.21 28.13 2.25
C SER A 146 -12.43 27.80 3.10
N ALA A 147 -12.88 28.75 3.92
CA ALA A 147 -14.06 28.57 4.75
C ALA A 147 -15.31 28.30 3.89
N THR A 148 -15.41 28.96 2.72
CA THR A 148 -16.49 28.74 1.75
C THR A 148 -16.46 27.32 1.19
N HIS A 149 -15.28 26.82 0.80
CA HIS A 149 -15.13 25.45 0.30
C HIS A 149 -15.50 24.41 1.35
N TYR A 150 -14.95 24.53 2.56
CA TYR A 150 -15.25 23.62 3.66
C TYR A 150 -16.72 23.65 4.07
N LYS A 151 -17.37 24.82 4.06
CA LYS A 151 -18.82 24.92 4.26
C LYS A 151 -19.60 24.20 3.15
N ALA A 152 -19.20 24.35 1.89
CA ALA A 152 -19.84 23.64 0.79
C ALA A 152 -19.70 22.12 0.89
N VAL A 153 -18.54 21.62 1.34
CA VAL A 153 -18.32 20.20 1.65
C VAL A 153 -19.26 19.75 2.77
N GLN A 154 -19.33 20.47 3.89
CA GLN A 154 -20.25 20.16 4.98
C GLN A 154 -21.71 20.12 4.53
N GLU A 155 -22.16 21.10 3.75
CA GLU A 155 -23.53 21.16 3.24
C GLU A 155 -23.84 19.96 2.32
N ARG A 156 -22.89 19.61 1.43
CA ARG A 156 -23.01 18.45 0.54
C ARG A 156 -23.14 17.15 1.33
N VAL A 157 -22.26 16.92 2.31
CA VAL A 157 -22.27 15.70 3.12
C VAL A 157 -23.49 15.68 4.05
N THR A 158 -23.87 16.82 4.64
CA THR A 158 -25.10 16.94 5.45
C THR A 158 -26.33 16.58 4.63
N LYS A 159 -26.43 17.07 3.39
CA LYS A 159 -27.54 16.71 2.48
C LYS A 159 -27.53 15.21 2.17
N PHE A 160 -26.35 14.62 1.94
CA PHE A 160 -26.21 13.18 1.72
C PHE A 160 -26.68 12.37 2.94
N VAL A 161 -26.25 12.74 4.14
CA VAL A 161 -26.67 12.09 5.40
C VAL A 161 -28.18 12.21 5.62
N LYS A 162 -28.74 13.42 5.46
CA LYS A 162 -30.19 13.68 5.59
C LYS A 162 -31.05 12.93 4.57
N SER A 163 -30.46 12.45 3.47
CA SER A 163 -31.19 11.65 2.48
C SER A 163 -31.57 10.24 2.98
N GLY A 164 -30.98 9.80 4.10
CA GLY A 164 -31.15 8.44 4.65
C GLY A 164 -30.43 7.34 3.85
N ARG A 165 -29.85 7.68 2.69
CA ARG A 165 -29.14 6.75 1.78
C ARG A 165 -27.63 6.93 1.94
N LEU A 166 -27.10 6.42 3.04
CA LEU A 166 -25.70 6.66 3.46
C LEU A 166 -24.65 5.93 2.61
N GLY A 167 -25.05 5.02 1.71
CA GLY A 167 -24.14 4.33 0.80
C GLY A 167 -22.91 3.75 1.52
N PRO A 168 -21.68 4.10 1.12
CA PRO A 168 -20.46 3.59 1.75
C PRO A 168 -20.26 4.01 3.21
N PHE A 169 -21.05 4.98 3.72
CA PHE A 169 -20.99 5.44 5.11
C PHE A 169 -22.06 4.79 6.02
N ALA A 170 -22.89 3.90 5.48
CA ALA A 170 -23.91 3.18 6.25
C ALA A 170 -23.28 2.17 7.22
N ASN A 171 -23.82 2.07 8.45
CA ASN A 171 -23.40 1.10 9.48
C ASN A 171 -21.88 1.08 9.77
N ALA A 172 -21.19 2.20 9.55
CA ALA A 172 -19.80 2.39 9.93
C ALA A 172 -19.68 2.81 11.40
N TYR A 173 -18.44 2.92 11.89
CA TYR A 173 -18.11 3.05 13.31
C TYR A 173 -18.18 4.48 13.86
N TRP A 174 -18.93 5.39 13.23
CA TRP A 174 -18.97 6.81 13.59
C TRP A 174 -19.28 7.04 15.07
N GLY A 175 -18.57 7.98 15.71
CA GLY A 175 -18.66 8.24 17.15
C GLY A 175 -17.92 7.23 18.04
N ASN A 176 -17.25 6.22 17.48
CA ASN A 176 -16.44 5.30 18.28
C ASN A 176 -15.33 6.08 19.04
N PRO A 177 -15.09 5.80 20.33
CA PRO A 177 -14.07 6.49 21.13
C PRO A 177 -12.63 6.36 20.61
N SER A 178 -12.38 5.45 19.68
CA SER A 178 -11.07 5.28 19.04
C SER A 178 -10.78 6.39 18.02
N TYR A 179 -11.79 7.11 17.51
CA TYR A 179 -11.58 8.30 16.70
C TYR A 179 -11.07 9.47 17.57
N LYS A 180 -9.89 10.00 17.23
CA LYS A 180 -9.21 11.04 18.02
C LYS A 180 -9.18 12.42 17.35
N LEU A 181 -9.53 12.49 16.08
CA LEU A 181 -9.51 13.73 15.33
C LEU A 181 -10.65 14.66 15.78
N PRO A 182 -10.38 15.96 16.01
CA PRO A 182 -11.43 16.93 16.23
C PRO A 182 -12.24 17.15 14.95
N PRO A 183 -13.46 17.72 15.05
CA PRO A 183 -14.30 18.02 13.90
C PRO A 183 -13.58 18.72 12.75
N GLU A 184 -12.75 19.74 13.05
CA GLU A 184 -12.00 20.48 12.04
C GLU A 184 -11.01 19.61 11.25
N ALA A 185 -10.27 18.73 11.92
CA ALA A 185 -9.36 17.79 11.26
C ALA A 185 -10.14 16.78 10.41
N ASN A 186 -11.27 16.28 10.93
CA ASN A 186 -12.15 15.39 10.17
C ASN A 186 -12.67 16.08 8.90
N LEU A 187 -13.05 17.36 8.96
CA LEU A 187 -13.54 18.10 7.79
C LEU A 187 -12.44 18.34 6.75
N ILE A 188 -11.22 18.67 7.17
CA ILE A 188 -10.08 18.86 6.25
C ILE A 188 -9.84 17.56 5.46
N ILE A 189 -9.64 16.44 6.17
CA ILE A 189 -9.32 15.16 5.52
C ILE A 189 -10.53 14.64 4.74
N LEU A 190 -11.77 14.85 5.20
CA LEU A 190 -12.98 14.51 4.43
C LEU A 190 -13.09 15.34 3.14
N SER A 191 -12.71 16.61 3.15
CA SER A 191 -12.64 17.41 1.93
C SER A 191 -11.65 16.80 0.94
N HIS A 192 -10.45 16.47 1.41
CA HIS A 192 -9.41 15.88 0.57
C HIS A 192 -9.74 14.45 0.11
N TYR A 193 -10.48 13.67 0.91
CA TYR A 193 -11.06 12.38 0.50
C TYR A 193 -11.92 12.54 -0.76
N LEU A 194 -12.77 13.56 -0.80
CA LEU A 194 -13.63 13.82 -1.96
C LEU A 194 -12.81 14.32 -3.17
N ASP A 195 -11.77 15.13 -2.93
CA ASP A 195 -10.88 15.64 -3.97
C ASP A 195 -10.00 14.51 -4.56
N ALA A 196 -9.57 13.55 -3.75
CA ALA A 196 -8.71 12.43 -4.15
C ALA A 196 -9.34 11.54 -5.24
N LEU A 197 -10.67 11.44 -5.31
CA LEU A 197 -11.37 10.77 -6.42
C LEU A 197 -11.10 11.42 -7.78
N THR A 198 -10.89 12.75 -7.81
CA THR A 198 -10.55 13.46 -9.05
C THR A 198 -9.07 13.29 -9.37
N VAL A 199 -8.22 13.28 -8.34
CA VAL A 199 -6.77 13.07 -8.48
C VAL A 199 -6.45 11.68 -9.04
N SER A 200 -7.25 10.66 -8.70
CA SER A 200 -7.08 9.30 -9.25
C SER A 200 -7.23 9.23 -10.77
N LYS A 201 -8.02 10.15 -11.36
CA LYS A 201 -8.16 10.26 -12.83
C LYS A 201 -6.89 10.82 -13.45
N VAL A 202 -6.27 11.82 -12.82
CA VAL A 202 -5.02 12.44 -13.29
C VAL A 202 -3.92 11.38 -13.37
N SER A 203 -3.82 10.56 -12.33
CA SER A 203 -2.79 9.53 -12.25
C SER A 203 -3.05 8.36 -13.21
N ALA A 204 -4.31 7.97 -13.43
CA ALA A 204 -4.69 7.03 -14.48
C ALA A 204 -4.29 7.53 -15.88
N GLN A 205 -4.42 8.84 -16.14
CA GLN A 205 -3.98 9.44 -17.40
C GLN A 205 -2.45 9.43 -17.54
N MET A 206 -1.70 9.66 -16.46
CA MET A 206 -0.23 9.53 -16.47
C MET A 206 0.20 8.13 -16.89
N MET A 207 -0.41 7.09 -16.30
CA MET A 207 -0.16 5.71 -16.70
C MET A 207 -0.57 5.45 -18.15
N ALA A 208 -1.70 5.99 -18.62
CA ALA A 208 -2.19 5.75 -19.97
C ALA A 208 -1.31 6.37 -21.07
N ILE A 209 -0.61 7.50 -20.82
CA ILE A 209 0.24 8.16 -21.83
C ILE A 209 1.34 7.22 -22.36
N LEU A 210 2.01 6.48 -21.46
CA LEU A 210 3.07 5.53 -21.84
C LEU A 210 2.62 4.07 -21.73
N GLY A 211 1.52 3.80 -21.02
CA GLY A 211 0.96 2.47 -20.76
C GLY A 211 -0.17 2.07 -21.72
N GLY A 212 -0.67 3.00 -22.52
CA GLY A 212 -1.85 2.83 -23.39
C GLY A 212 -3.18 2.88 -22.64
N LYS A 213 -3.27 2.32 -21.43
CA LYS A 213 -4.46 2.38 -20.56
C LYS A 213 -4.13 2.20 -19.09
N ASN A 214 -5.10 2.53 -18.23
CA ASN A 214 -5.13 2.19 -16.82
C ASN A 214 -6.57 1.84 -16.39
N PRO A 215 -6.81 0.76 -15.61
CA PRO A 215 -5.86 -0.28 -15.20
C PRO A 215 -5.31 -1.12 -16.36
N HIS A 216 -4.30 -1.94 -16.05
CA HIS A 216 -3.71 -2.96 -16.92
C HIS A 216 -3.03 -2.38 -18.17
N PRO A 217 -1.92 -1.63 -18.01
CA PRO A 217 -1.18 -1.09 -19.15
C PRO A 217 -0.74 -2.21 -20.11
N GLN A 218 -0.52 -1.87 -21.38
CA GLN A 218 -0.26 -2.82 -22.47
C GLN A 218 1.07 -2.57 -23.16
N SER A 219 1.90 -1.67 -22.64
CA SER A 219 3.09 -1.21 -23.35
C SER A 219 4.36 -2.01 -23.08
N LEU A 220 4.41 -2.81 -22.00
CA LEU A 220 5.62 -3.56 -21.66
C LEU A 220 5.76 -4.79 -22.56
N VAL A 221 6.98 -5.02 -23.05
CA VAL A 221 7.33 -6.23 -23.80
C VAL A 221 8.68 -6.72 -23.32
N VAL A 222 8.92 -8.03 -23.44
CA VAL A 222 10.25 -8.60 -23.18
C VAL A 222 11.25 -7.92 -24.12
N GLY A 223 12.24 -7.25 -23.56
CA GLY A 223 13.23 -6.44 -24.28
C GLY A 223 12.93 -4.95 -24.41
N GLY A 224 11.78 -4.44 -23.93
CA GLY A 224 11.54 -3.00 -23.90
C GLY A 224 10.11 -2.53 -23.65
N ILE A 225 9.69 -1.54 -24.43
CA ILE A 225 8.35 -0.92 -24.36
C ILE A 225 7.87 -0.59 -25.78
N THR A 226 6.56 -0.66 -26.03
CA THR A 226 5.96 -0.37 -27.33
C THR A 226 5.62 1.12 -27.54
N SER A 227 5.55 1.91 -26.46
CA SER A 227 5.22 3.34 -26.48
C SER A 227 6.42 4.24 -26.85
N GLY A 228 7.28 3.77 -27.77
CA GLY A 228 8.47 4.51 -28.18
C GLY A 228 8.12 5.86 -28.83
N MET A 229 7.10 5.89 -29.70
CA MET A 229 6.65 7.11 -30.37
C MET A 229 6.12 8.15 -29.37
N ASP A 230 5.29 7.73 -28.40
CA ASP A 230 4.76 8.64 -27.38
C ASP A 230 5.85 9.20 -26.46
N MET A 231 6.90 8.42 -26.19
CA MET A 231 8.04 8.87 -25.38
C MET A 231 8.88 9.96 -26.07
N PHE A 232 8.96 9.96 -27.39
CA PHE A 232 9.68 10.97 -28.17
C PHE A 232 8.79 12.14 -28.61
N ASP A 233 7.48 12.06 -28.36
CA ASP A 233 6.54 13.12 -28.67
C ASP A 233 6.53 14.17 -27.54
N ALA A 234 6.89 15.41 -27.89
CA ALA A 234 7.00 16.50 -26.94
C ALA A 234 5.64 16.90 -26.32
N GLU A 235 4.54 16.74 -27.06
CA GLU A 235 3.20 17.03 -26.56
C GLU A 235 2.79 15.98 -25.52
N ARG A 236 2.99 14.69 -25.81
CA ARG A 236 2.75 13.59 -24.87
C ARG A 236 3.53 13.75 -23.58
N MET A 237 4.82 14.07 -23.69
CA MET A 237 5.64 14.28 -22.50
C MET A 237 5.28 15.57 -21.75
N GLY A 238 4.87 16.63 -22.45
CA GLY A 238 4.30 17.83 -21.85
C GLY A 238 3.02 17.54 -21.07
N GLN A 239 2.12 16.73 -21.64
CA GLN A 239 0.90 16.26 -21.00
C GLN A 239 1.18 15.42 -19.74
N TYR A 240 2.21 14.57 -19.76
CA TYR A 240 2.64 13.80 -18.60
C TYR A 240 3.16 14.73 -17.50
N LEU A 241 4.07 15.65 -17.84
CA LEU A 241 4.66 16.59 -16.88
C LEU A 241 3.61 17.48 -16.22
N PHE A 242 2.62 17.95 -16.99
CA PHE A 242 1.52 18.76 -16.47
C PHE A 242 0.74 17.99 -15.38
N ARG A 243 0.37 16.73 -15.66
CA ARG A 243 -0.34 15.87 -14.71
C ARG A 243 0.50 15.50 -13.49
N LEU A 244 1.80 15.26 -13.70
CA LEU A 244 2.73 15.03 -12.59
C LEU A 244 2.77 16.25 -11.66
N LYS A 245 2.74 17.48 -12.20
CA LYS A 245 2.67 18.71 -11.39
C LYS A 245 1.34 18.82 -10.63
N GLU A 246 0.21 18.44 -11.25
CA GLU A 246 -1.08 18.37 -10.55
C GLU A 246 -1.07 17.36 -9.40
N MET A 247 -0.57 16.15 -9.63
CA MET A 247 -0.40 15.14 -8.58
C MET A 247 0.54 15.63 -7.47
N LYS A 248 1.68 16.21 -7.85
CA LYS A 248 2.66 16.76 -6.90
C LYS A 248 2.02 17.82 -6.02
N ASN A 249 1.24 18.73 -6.60
CA ASN A 249 0.52 19.74 -5.82
C ASN A 249 -0.40 19.10 -4.78
N PHE A 250 -1.21 18.11 -5.16
CA PHE A 250 -2.07 17.41 -4.19
C PHE A 250 -1.26 16.65 -3.11
N LEU A 251 -0.17 16.01 -3.49
CA LEU A 251 0.72 15.30 -2.56
C LEU A 251 1.29 16.24 -1.49
N GLU A 252 1.82 17.39 -1.91
CA GLU A 252 2.50 18.35 -1.03
C GLU A 252 1.53 19.24 -0.22
N THR A 253 0.31 19.45 -0.72
CA THR A 253 -0.65 20.41 -0.13
C THR A 253 -1.88 19.76 0.50
N ALA A 254 -2.11 18.46 0.31
CA ALA A 254 -3.15 17.67 0.98
C ALA A 254 -2.59 16.41 1.63
N TYR A 255 -2.06 15.47 0.85
CA TYR A 255 -1.74 14.12 1.36
C TYR A 255 -0.72 14.12 2.49
N LEU A 256 0.47 14.69 2.28
CA LEU A 256 1.51 14.73 3.31
C LEU A 256 1.07 15.55 4.55
N PRO A 257 0.50 16.76 4.41
CA PRO A 257 -0.08 17.50 5.54
C PRO A 257 -1.14 16.72 6.31
N ASP A 258 -2.05 16.00 5.64
CA ASP A 258 -3.12 15.23 6.28
C ASP A 258 -2.58 14.05 7.09
N VAL A 259 -1.58 13.34 6.55
CA VAL A 259 -0.90 12.26 7.28
C VAL A 259 -0.23 12.81 8.55
N LEU A 260 0.45 13.95 8.47
CA LEU A 260 1.09 14.60 9.63
C LEU A 260 0.06 15.13 10.64
N LEU A 261 -1.05 15.68 10.16
CA LEU A 261 -2.17 16.12 10.97
C LEU A 261 -2.76 14.92 11.74
N ALA A 262 -3.05 13.82 11.05
CA ALA A 262 -3.55 12.61 11.68
C ALA A 262 -2.56 12.05 12.70
N ALA A 263 -1.29 11.91 12.31
CA ALA A 263 -0.23 11.40 13.18
C ALA A 263 -0.13 12.17 14.50
N THR A 264 -0.37 13.48 14.50
CA THR A 264 -0.34 14.32 15.72
C THR A 264 -1.36 13.87 16.77
N TYR A 265 -2.55 13.43 16.36
CA TYR A 265 -3.61 12.98 17.26
C TYR A 265 -3.49 11.52 17.67
N TYR A 266 -2.81 10.69 16.86
CA TYR A 266 -2.59 9.27 17.15
C TYR A 266 -1.18 8.96 17.68
N LYS A 267 -0.34 9.99 17.91
CA LYS A 267 1.07 9.84 18.31
C LYS A 267 1.29 8.95 19.54
N ASP A 268 0.39 9.04 20.51
CA ASP A 268 0.50 8.28 21.76
C ASP A 268 0.36 6.77 21.55
N GLU A 269 -0.36 6.35 20.50
CA GLU A 269 -0.44 4.93 20.13
C GLU A 269 0.86 4.44 19.53
N GLY A 270 1.46 5.23 18.65
CA GLY A 270 2.76 4.90 18.07
C GLY A 270 3.89 4.87 19.10
N LEU A 271 3.86 5.78 20.07
CA LEU A 271 4.79 5.78 21.22
C LEU A 271 4.64 4.52 22.09
N LYS A 272 3.44 3.95 22.17
CA LYS A 272 3.18 2.65 22.83
C LYS A 272 3.54 1.44 21.97
N GLY A 273 3.94 1.65 20.72
CA GLY A 273 4.25 0.57 19.76
C GLY A 273 3.02 -0.17 19.24
N ILE A 274 1.82 0.42 19.35
CA ILE A 274 0.59 -0.18 18.85
C ILE A 274 0.70 -0.35 17.33
N GLY A 275 0.23 -1.48 16.80
CA GLY A 275 0.29 -1.81 15.37
C GLY A 275 1.64 -2.35 14.91
N GLY A 276 2.68 -2.38 15.77
CA GLY A 276 3.97 -2.95 15.42
C GLY A 276 3.89 -4.48 15.22
N GLY A 277 4.19 -4.95 14.01
CA GLY A 277 4.21 -6.37 13.66
C GLY A 277 5.50 -7.09 14.02
N VAL A 278 5.94 -7.97 13.12
CA VAL A 278 7.23 -8.68 13.24
C VAL A 278 8.40 -7.70 13.31
N LYS A 279 9.57 -8.18 13.77
CA LYS A 279 10.74 -7.31 14.00
C LYS A 279 11.71 -7.26 12.83
N ASN A 280 11.46 -8.03 11.78
CA ASN A 280 12.35 -8.15 10.63
C ASN A 280 11.73 -7.48 9.41
N TYR A 281 12.51 -6.72 8.65
CA TYR A 281 12.08 -5.95 7.49
C TYR A 281 12.90 -6.33 6.28
N LEU A 282 12.25 -6.47 5.12
CA LEU A 282 12.89 -6.87 3.86
C LEU A 282 12.43 -5.96 2.72
N ALA A 283 13.39 -5.54 1.89
CA ALA A 283 13.12 -4.87 0.64
C ALA A 283 13.98 -5.44 -0.50
N TYR A 284 13.36 -5.83 -1.60
CA TYR A 284 14.04 -6.22 -2.86
C TYR A 284 14.68 -5.04 -3.59
N GLY A 285 14.45 -3.83 -3.10
CA GLY A 285 14.75 -2.60 -3.82
C GLY A 285 13.76 -2.33 -4.96
N GLY A 286 13.89 -1.19 -5.62
CA GLY A 286 13.00 -0.80 -6.71
C GLY A 286 13.41 0.49 -7.40
N PHE A 287 12.84 0.72 -8.59
CA PHE A 287 13.16 1.82 -9.49
C PHE A 287 14.67 1.88 -9.83
N PRO A 288 15.17 0.97 -10.68
CA PRO A 288 16.57 0.97 -11.13
C PRO A 288 16.94 2.27 -11.84
N LEU A 289 18.02 2.89 -11.38
CA LEU A 289 18.56 4.14 -11.92
C LEU A 289 19.66 3.90 -12.97
N ASP A 290 20.18 2.67 -13.03
CA ASP A 290 21.03 2.14 -14.11
C ASP A 290 20.55 0.76 -14.55
N ASP A 291 21.03 0.29 -15.71
CA ASP A 291 20.56 -0.94 -16.35
C ASP A 291 21.11 -2.22 -15.67
N ASP A 292 22.14 -2.09 -14.84
CA ASP A 292 22.74 -3.19 -14.09
C ASP A 292 22.19 -3.29 -12.65
N TRP A 293 21.17 -2.48 -12.32
CA TRP A 293 20.51 -2.43 -11.00
C TRP A 293 21.46 -2.13 -9.82
N ASN A 294 22.62 -1.53 -10.09
CA ASN A 294 23.59 -1.16 -9.06
C ASN A 294 23.12 0.05 -8.24
N LYS A 295 22.32 0.92 -8.84
CA LYS A 295 21.69 2.09 -8.20
C LYS A 295 20.18 1.95 -8.28
N LEU A 296 19.52 2.13 -7.14
CA LEU A 296 18.07 1.99 -6.96
C LEU A 296 17.55 3.24 -6.24
N LEU A 297 16.34 3.71 -6.57
CA LEU A 297 15.68 4.76 -5.78
C LEU A 297 15.34 4.26 -4.38
N PHE A 298 14.84 3.02 -4.30
CA PHE A 298 14.62 2.32 -3.02
C PHE A 298 15.69 1.24 -2.87
N PRO A 299 16.57 1.33 -1.86
CA PRO A 299 17.64 0.37 -1.66
C PRO A 299 17.13 -1.05 -1.39
N ARG A 300 17.94 -2.04 -1.77
CA ARG A 300 17.74 -3.47 -1.48
C ARG A 300 18.43 -3.82 -0.15
N GLY A 301 17.77 -4.61 0.68
CA GLY A 301 18.39 -5.12 1.92
C GLY A 301 17.39 -5.63 2.94
N ILE A 302 17.93 -5.99 4.11
CA ILE A 302 17.17 -6.47 5.26
C ILE A 302 17.60 -5.75 6.54
N VAL A 303 16.67 -5.64 7.49
CA VAL A 303 16.93 -5.20 8.87
C VAL A 303 16.32 -6.25 9.79
N LYS A 304 17.14 -6.92 10.59
CA LYS A 304 16.69 -7.91 11.59
C LYS A 304 16.51 -7.25 12.95
N ASP A 305 15.55 -7.73 13.72
CA ASP A 305 15.31 -7.34 15.12
C ASP A 305 15.19 -5.82 15.35
N ARG A 306 14.66 -5.07 14.36
CA ARG A 306 14.56 -3.60 14.37
C ARG A 306 15.92 -2.89 14.55
N ASN A 307 17.03 -3.58 14.29
CA ASN A 307 18.38 -3.03 14.50
C ASN A 307 18.84 -2.18 13.32
N LEU A 308 18.46 -0.89 13.35
CA LEU A 308 18.82 0.11 12.33
C LEU A 308 20.34 0.31 12.16
N ALA A 309 21.16 -0.07 13.14
CA ALA A 309 22.62 0.06 13.06
C ALA A 309 23.30 -1.06 12.25
N LYS A 310 22.56 -2.13 11.91
CA LYS A 310 23.11 -3.31 11.23
C LYS A 310 22.22 -3.76 10.06
N PRO A 311 22.03 -2.93 9.02
CA PRO A 311 21.40 -3.40 7.79
C PRO A 311 22.27 -4.51 7.17
N MET A 312 21.62 -5.51 6.58
CA MET A 312 22.31 -6.60 5.89
C MET A 312 21.90 -6.64 4.42
N LYS A 313 22.74 -7.27 3.60
CA LYS A 313 22.40 -7.58 2.21
C LYS A 313 21.33 -8.66 2.18
N LEU A 314 20.45 -8.56 1.19
CA LEU A 314 19.49 -9.61 0.87
C LEU A 314 20.20 -10.75 0.13
N ASP A 315 19.92 -11.98 0.54
CA ASP A 315 20.35 -13.21 -0.14
C ASP A 315 19.10 -13.98 -0.60
N GLU A 316 18.80 -13.90 -1.90
CA GLU A 316 17.55 -14.40 -2.46
C GLU A 316 17.39 -15.92 -2.33
N GLU A 317 18.48 -16.67 -2.26
CA GLU A 317 18.48 -18.12 -2.04
C GLU A 317 17.88 -18.54 -0.67
N LYS A 318 17.78 -17.60 0.27
CA LYS A 318 17.18 -17.84 1.59
C LYS A 318 15.66 -17.67 1.62
N ILE A 319 15.06 -17.28 0.50
CA ILE A 319 13.61 -17.11 0.39
C ILE A 319 12.97 -18.48 0.20
N THR A 320 12.00 -18.77 1.04
CA THR A 320 11.20 -19.99 0.95
C THR A 320 9.73 -19.65 1.15
N GLU A 321 8.85 -20.52 0.65
CA GLU A 321 7.43 -20.51 0.97
C GLU A 321 7.06 -21.85 1.60
N GLU A 322 6.32 -21.79 2.69
CA GLU A 322 5.73 -22.97 3.35
C GLU A 322 4.21 -22.96 3.14
N ALA A 323 3.59 -24.12 3.04
CA ALA A 323 2.12 -24.25 2.99
C ALA A 323 1.51 -25.13 4.08
N THR A 324 2.23 -25.36 5.19
CA THR A 324 1.78 -26.20 6.32
C THR A 324 0.42 -25.78 6.90
N HIS A 325 0.16 -24.47 6.97
CA HIS A 325 -1.10 -23.88 7.43
C HIS A 325 -1.96 -23.29 6.30
N SER A 326 -1.63 -23.62 5.05
CA SER A 326 -2.29 -23.11 3.86
C SER A 326 -3.01 -24.24 3.13
N TRP A 327 -4.06 -23.95 2.37
CA TRP A 327 -4.81 -24.92 1.58
C TRP A 327 -4.06 -25.38 0.33
N TYR A 328 -2.84 -25.90 0.51
CA TYR A 328 -2.03 -26.54 -0.53
C TYR A 328 -1.42 -27.84 -0.01
N LYS A 329 -1.07 -28.77 -0.90
CA LYS A 329 -0.49 -30.07 -0.49
C LYS A 329 0.95 -30.02 0.00
N ASP A 330 1.66 -28.93 -0.25
CA ASP A 330 3.03 -28.73 0.22
C ASP A 330 3.14 -28.83 1.75
N LYS A 331 4.28 -29.34 2.23
CA LYS A 331 4.55 -29.61 3.64
C LYS A 331 5.91 -29.09 4.10
N GLU A 332 6.79 -28.68 3.19
CA GLU A 332 8.17 -28.31 3.50
C GLU A 332 8.49 -26.94 2.89
N PRO A 333 9.39 -26.14 3.48
CA PRO A 333 9.81 -24.89 2.87
C PRO A 333 10.41 -25.11 1.47
N GLN A 334 9.86 -24.43 0.47
CA GLN A 334 10.33 -24.52 -0.92
C GLN A 334 10.82 -23.16 -1.41
N HIS A 335 12.01 -23.11 -2.01
CA HIS A 335 12.41 -21.94 -2.79
C HIS A 335 11.48 -21.80 -4.00
N PRO A 336 11.05 -20.59 -4.43
CA PRO A 336 10.10 -20.41 -5.53
C PRO A 336 10.45 -21.14 -6.83
N TYR A 337 11.74 -21.28 -7.19
CA TYR A 337 12.18 -22.07 -8.36
C TYR A 337 11.82 -23.56 -8.30
N LYS A 338 11.60 -24.11 -7.11
CA LYS A 338 11.16 -25.50 -6.87
C LYS A 338 9.75 -25.55 -6.27
N GLY A 339 9.06 -24.40 -6.24
CA GLY A 339 7.77 -24.24 -5.59
C GLY A 339 6.67 -25.07 -6.27
N THR A 340 5.78 -25.61 -5.45
CA THR A 340 4.59 -26.32 -5.88
C THR A 340 3.32 -25.56 -5.50
N THR A 341 2.29 -25.64 -6.35
CA THR A 341 0.98 -25.01 -6.11
C THR A 341 -0.10 -26.00 -6.48
N GLU A 342 -0.44 -26.86 -5.52
CA GLU A 342 -1.50 -27.86 -5.63
C GLU A 342 -2.56 -27.60 -4.55
N PRO A 343 -3.75 -27.09 -4.90
CA PRO A 343 -4.78 -26.73 -3.92
C PRO A 343 -5.26 -27.93 -3.12
N ASP A 344 -5.54 -27.72 -1.84
CA ASP A 344 -5.99 -28.72 -0.87
C ASP A 344 -6.87 -28.07 0.21
N TYR A 345 -8.12 -27.75 -0.15
CA TYR A 345 -9.06 -27.06 0.73
C TYR A 345 -9.63 -28.00 1.79
N THR A 346 -9.47 -27.64 3.07
CA THR A 346 -9.87 -28.46 4.21
C THR A 346 -11.07 -27.90 4.99
N GLY A 347 -11.61 -26.76 4.58
CA GLY A 347 -12.76 -26.13 5.22
C GLY A 347 -12.50 -25.54 6.62
N TYR A 348 -13.58 -25.05 7.24
CA TYR A 348 -13.61 -24.53 8.61
C TYR A 348 -13.86 -25.66 9.62
N ASP A 349 -13.73 -25.35 10.91
CA ASP A 349 -14.14 -26.27 11.99
C ASP A 349 -15.67 -26.43 12.03
N ALA A 350 -16.17 -27.31 12.91
CA ALA A 350 -17.62 -27.57 13.06
C ALA A 350 -18.44 -26.34 13.49
N ASN A 351 -17.79 -25.32 14.06
CA ASN A 351 -18.40 -24.07 14.48
C ASN A 351 -18.24 -22.95 13.44
N GLY A 352 -17.64 -23.25 12.28
CA GLY A 352 -17.39 -22.27 11.22
C GLY A 352 -16.20 -21.35 11.48
N ASN A 353 -15.27 -21.71 12.39
CA ASN A 353 -14.05 -20.97 12.64
C ASN A 353 -12.85 -21.48 11.83
N LEU A 354 -11.83 -20.63 11.68
CA LEU A 354 -10.52 -21.02 11.16
C LEU A 354 -9.85 -22.08 12.05
N LYS A 355 -9.35 -23.15 11.43
CA LYS A 355 -8.61 -24.24 12.09
C LYS A 355 -7.17 -23.80 12.36
N GLY A 356 -6.97 -22.95 13.36
CA GLY A 356 -5.68 -22.27 13.60
C GLY A 356 -4.44 -23.16 13.68
N GLY A 357 -4.55 -24.37 14.23
CA GLY A 357 -3.47 -25.36 14.29
C GLY A 357 -3.31 -26.23 13.04
N GLU A 358 -4.19 -26.07 12.05
CA GLU A 358 -4.22 -26.81 10.79
C GLU A 358 -4.19 -25.82 9.61
N LYS A 359 -4.66 -26.23 8.43
CA LYS A 359 -4.78 -25.38 7.25
C LYS A 359 -5.96 -24.44 7.37
N TYR A 360 -5.74 -23.15 7.13
CA TYR A 360 -6.80 -22.14 7.30
C TYR A 360 -6.78 -21.01 6.25
N THR A 361 -5.89 -21.02 5.24
CA THR A 361 -5.83 -19.90 4.28
C THR A 361 -5.36 -20.29 2.88
N TRP A 362 -5.76 -19.53 1.85
CA TRP A 362 -5.18 -19.59 0.50
C TRP A 362 -3.86 -18.83 0.35
N CYS A 363 -3.36 -18.16 1.39
CA CYS A 363 -2.03 -17.55 1.34
C CYS A 363 -0.97 -18.59 1.72
N LYS A 364 0.08 -18.79 0.90
CA LYS A 364 1.30 -19.47 1.36
C LYS A 364 1.98 -18.62 2.43
N ALA A 365 3.00 -19.17 3.09
CA ALA A 365 3.75 -18.51 4.14
C ALA A 365 5.20 -18.25 3.70
N PRO A 366 5.49 -17.15 2.96
CA PRO A 366 6.86 -16.76 2.66
C PRO A 366 7.70 -16.52 3.91
N ARG A 367 8.96 -16.92 3.85
CA ARG A 367 9.98 -16.76 4.88
C ARG A 367 11.29 -16.35 4.24
N TYR A 368 12.11 -15.65 5.01
CA TYR A 368 13.51 -15.46 4.71
C TYR A 368 14.31 -16.07 5.85
N ASP A 369 15.19 -17.03 5.56
CA ASP A 369 16.03 -17.68 6.57
C ASP A 369 15.16 -18.26 7.72
N ASN A 370 14.06 -18.92 7.36
CA ASN A 370 13.05 -19.52 8.25
C ASN A 370 12.40 -18.55 9.26
N LYS A 371 12.39 -17.24 8.96
CA LYS A 371 11.76 -16.22 9.82
C LYS A 371 10.77 -15.38 9.03
N PRO A 372 9.71 -14.86 9.68
CA PRO A 372 8.79 -13.92 9.06
C PRO A 372 9.42 -12.53 8.97
N TYR A 373 9.12 -11.84 7.87
CA TYR A 373 9.56 -10.47 7.58
C TYR A 373 8.36 -9.63 7.16
N GLU A 374 8.39 -8.36 7.54
CA GLU A 374 7.50 -7.33 7.03
C GLU A 374 8.08 -6.73 5.75
N VAL A 375 7.20 -6.47 4.78
CA VAL A 375 7.51 -5.83 3.50
C VAL A 375 6.58 -4.64 3.29
N GLY A 376 6.85 -3.81 2.28
CA GLY A 376 6.02 -2.66 1.94
C GLY A 376 6.72 -1.32 2.15
N PRO A 377 5.98 -0.20 2.17
CA PRO A 377 6.56 1.14 2.26
C PRO A 377 7.44 1.33 3.50
N LEU A 378 6.95 0.95 4.68
CA LEU A 378 7.72 1.04 5.93
C LEU A 378 9.02 0.24 5.85
N ALA A 379 8.99 -1.00 5.39
CA ALA A 379 10.20 -1.82 5.24
C ALA A 379 11.24 -1.17 4.32
N ARG A 380 10.81 -0.55 3.20
CA ARG A 380 11.71 0.20 2.30
C ARG A 380 12.32 1.41 2.99
N MET A 381 11.53 2.14 3.77
CA MET A 381 11.99 3.30 4.53
C MET A 381 12.98 2.88 5.62
N VAL A 382 12.69 1.82 6.37
CA VAL A 382 13.57 1.24 7.40
C VAL A 382 14.90 0.79 6.81
N VAL A 383 14.88 0.04 5.71
CA VAL A 383 16.10 -0.43 5.04
C VAL A 383 16.93 0.75 4.53
N GLY A 384 16.31 1.71 3.84
CA GLY A 384 17.00 2.90 3.34
C GLY A 384 17.57 3.78 4.46
N TYR A 385 16.82 3.96 5.55
CA TYR A 385 17.26 4.71 6.72
C TYR A 385 18.46 4.05 7.40
N ALA A 386 18.39 2.74 7.63
CA ALA A 386 19.46 1.94 8.24
C ALA A 386 20.74 1.96 7.40
N GLN A 387 20.62 1.96 6.07
CA GLN A 387 21.76 2.06 5.14
C GLN A 387 22.32 3.48 4.99
N GLY A 388 21.68 4.49 5.60
CA GLY A 388 22.10 5.88 5.47
C GLY A 388 21.86 6.45 4.06
N ASP A 389 20.80 6.01 3.39
CA ASP A 389 20.46 6.50 2.05
C ASP A 389 20.29 8.02 2.05
N LYS A 390 20.88 8.68 1.04
CA LYS A 390 21.02 10.14 0.97
C LYS A 390 19.69 10.86 0.74
N ASN A 391 18.67 10.17 0.23
CA ASN A 391 17.35 10.75 -0.02
C ASN A 391 16.38 10.40 1.11
N ILE A 392 16.41 9.16 1.61
CA ILE A 392 15.48 8.67 2.63
C ILE A 392 15.83 9.19 4.03
N LYS A 393 17.12 9.13 4.41
CA LYS A 393 17.53 9.48 5.78
C LYS A 393 17.16 10.92 6.17
N PRO A 394 17.44 11.95 5.34
CA PRO A 394 17.07 13.33 5.68
C PRO A 394 15.56 13.53 5.80
N LEU A 395 14.76 12.84 4.99
CA LEU A 395 13.30 12.94 5.06
C LEU A 395 12.80 12.45 6.42
N ILE A 396 13.20 11.24 6.82
CA ILE A 396 12.80 10.66 8.11
C ILE A 396 13.32 11.50 9.28
N ASP A 397 14.59 11.90 9.26
CA ASP A 397 15.17 12.72 10.32
C ASP A 397 14.43 14.06 10.47
N SER A 398 14.06 14.70 9.34
CA SER A 398 13.30 15.95 9.36
C SER A 398 11.88 15.78 9.90
N THR A 399 11.19 14.69 9.54
CA THR A 399 9.84 14.37 10.02
C THR A 399 9.83 14.05 11.52
N LEU A 400 10.77 13.22 11.98
CA LEU A 400 10.91 12.90 13.41
C LEU A 400 11.24 14.15 14.23
N LYS A 401 12.14 15.01 13.72
CA LYS A 401 12.46 16.29 14.36
C LYS A 401 11.26 17.23 14.43
N ALA A 402 10.50 17.36 13.35
CA ALA A 402 9.34 18.24 13.29
C ALA A 402 8.20 17.78 14.20
N THR A 403 8.04 16.46 14.38
CA THR A 403 7.01 15.86 15.23
C THR A 403 7.44 15.66 16.69
N GLY A 404 8.75 15.76 16.96
CA GLY A 404 9.32 15.47 18.29
C GLY A 404 9.25 13.98 18.65
N LEU A 405 9.08 13.09 17.67
CA LEU A 405 8.94 11.64 17.90
C LEU A 405 10.28 10.91 17.79
N PRO A 406 10.52 9.88 18.61
CA PRO A 406 11.73 9.05 18.52
C PRO A 406 11.63 8.07 17.35
N ALA A 407 12.76 7.64 16.79
CA ALA A 407 12.79 6.68 15.67
C ALA A 407 12.10 5.34 15.98
N THR A 408 11.86 5.00 17.24
CA THR A 408 11.11 3.80 17.63
C THR A 408 9.65 3.82 17.16
N VAL A 409 9.06 4.99 16.87
CA VAL A 409 7.69 5.08 16.34
C VAL A 409 7.57 4.52 14.92
N LEU A 410 8.68 4.38 14.19
CA LEU A 410 8.70 3.70 12.89
C LEU A 410 8.20 2.25 12.98
N PHE A 411 8.24 1.64 14.17
CA PHE A 411 7.82 0.26 14.37
C PHE A 411 6.45 0.16 15.03
N SER A 412 5.51 0.99 14.55
CA SER A 412 4.15 1.14 15.06
C SER A 412 3.20 1.51 13.92
N THR A 413 1.92 1.76 14.24
CA THR A 413 0.89 2.24 13.30
C THR A 413 1.22 3.59 12.65
N LEU A 414 2.17 4.36 13.21
CA LEU A 414 2.64 5.64 12.63
C LEU A 414 3.79 5.48 11.62
N GLY A 415 4.39 4.28 11.56
CA GLY A 415 5.59 4.00 10.78
C GLY A 415 5.37 3.94 9.27
#